data_AF-X0WJ36-F1
#
_entry.id   AF-X0WJ36-F1
#
_cell.length_a   1.000
_cell.length_b   1.000
_cell.length_c   1.000
_cell.angle_alpha   90.00
_cell.angle_beta   90.00
_cell.angle_gamma   90.00
#
_symmetry.space_group_name_H-M   'P 1'
#
loop_
_entity.id
_entity.type
_entity.pdbx_description
1 polymer ?
#
loop_
_entity_poly.entity_id
_entity_poly.type
_entity_poly.pdbx_seq_one_letter_code
_entity_poly.pdbx_strand_id
1 'polypeptide(L)' 'MSLQLANSNGRACLLRGDRVLDLERRSDGRFSADPMDALARFGELADWAAGLDPVDGDAPLDANQLGPCVPRPQKV' A
#
# COMPACT_ATOMS: atom_id res chain seq x y z
N MET A 1 -2.48 -15.57 -0.68
CA MET A 1 -1.88 -14.44 0.06
C MET A 1 -2.93 -13.36 0.21
N SER A 2 -3.10 -12.79 1.40
CA SER A 2 -4.00 -11.64 1.62
C SER A 2 -3.24 -10.34 1.35
N LEU A 3 -3.80 -9.46 0.53
CA LEU A 3 -3.25 -8.13 0.31
C LEU A 3 -3.71 -7.19 1.44
N GLN A 4 -2.75 -6.58 2.14
CA GLN A 4 -3.02 -5.61 3.20
C GLN A 4 -2.50 -4.24 2.77
N LEU A 5 -3.42 -3.33 2.45
CA LEU A 5 -3.11 -1.94 2.11
C LEU A 5 -3.19 -1.08 3.37
N ALA A 6 -2.20 -0.21 3.55
CA ALA A 6 -2.15 0.79 4.59
C ALA A 6 -1.93 2.18 3.98
N ASN A 7 -2.42 3.20 4.66
CA ASN A 7 -2.07 4.58 4.40
C ASN A 7 -1.04 5.01 5.45
N SER A 8 0.21 5.26 5.02
CA SER A 8 1.28 5.77 5.89
C SER A 8 1.67 7.18 5.45
N ASN A 9 1.48 8.16 6.33
CA ASN A 9 1.75 9.58 6.09
C ASN A 9 1.10 10.12 4.81
N GLY A 10 -0.13 9.69 4.52
CA GLY A 10 -0.87 10.07 3.31
C GLY A 10 -0.49 9.28 2.06
N ARG A 11 0.42 8.31 2.15
CA ARG A 11 0.92 7.53 1.01
C ARG A 11 0.47 6.08 1.08
N ALA A 12 0.24 5.49 -0.09
CA ALA A 12 -0.22 4.13 -0.26
C ALA A 12 0.94 3.15 -0.02
N CYS A 13 0.79 2.29 0.99
CA CYS A 13 1.79 1.32 1.37
C CYS A 13 1.18 -0.08 1.49
N LEU A 14 1.96 -1.11 1.19
CA LEU A 14 1.60 -2.49 1.50
C LEU A 14 2.22 -2.91 2.83
N LEU A 15 1.41 -3.59 3.64
CA LEU A 15 1.90 -4.27 4.84
C LEU A 15 2.51 -5.61 4.44
N ARG A 16 3.70 -5.88 4.98
CA ARG A 16 4.47 -7.11 4.81
C ARG A 16 5.06 -7.49 6.16
N GLY A 17 4.31 -8.30 6.92
CA GLY A 17 4.65 -8.60 8.31
C GLY A 17 4.60 -7.33 9.17
N ASP A 18 5.73 -6.97 9.76
CA ASP A 18 5.95 -5.77 10.57
C ASP A 18 6.55 -4.60 9.77
N ARG A 19 6.62 -4.72 8.44
CA ARG A 19 7.17 -3.72 7.54
C ARG A 19 6.11 -3.13 6.61
N VAL A 20 6.41 -1.93 6.15
CA VAL A 20 5.66 -1.22 5.12
C VAL A 20 6.51 -1.09 3.87
N LEU A 21 5.84 -1.22 2.73
CA LEU A 21 6.42 -1.10 1.40
C LEU A 21 5.68 0.01 0.66
N ASP A 22 6.41 1.03 0.22
CA ASP A 22 5.86 2.17 -0.50
C ASP A 22 5.52 1.78 -1.94
N LEU A 23 4.25 1.91 -2.30
CA LEU A 23 3.77 1.45 -3.61
C LEU A 23 4.41 2.20 -4.76
N GLU A 24 4.49 3.51 -4.68
CA GLU A 24 5.03 4.35 -5.75
C GLU A 24 6.52 4.05 -5.97
N ARG A 25 7.29 3.97 -4.89
CA ARG A 25 8.74 3.70 -4.97
C ARG A 25 9.03 2.30 -5.47
N ARG A 26 8.38 1.28 -4.89
CA ARG A 26 8.69 -0.12 -5.24
C ARG A 26 8.22 -0.49 -6.63
N SER A 27 7.13 0.12 -7.09
CA SER A 27 6.58 -0.12 -8.42
C SER A 27 7.17 0.78 -9.51
N ASP A 28 8.18 1.58 -9.18
CA ASP A 28 8.82 2.55 -10.09
C ASP A 28 7.80 3.48 -10.77
N GLY A 29 6.84 3.98 -9.99
CA GLY A 29 5.78 4.87 -10.45
C GLY A 29 4.59 4.21 -11.17
N ARG A 30 4.55 2.87 -11.28
CA ARG A 30 3.39 2.17 -11.87
C ARG A 30 2.09 2.36 -11.07
N PHE A 31 2.20 2.46 -9.75
CA PHE A 31 1.11 2.81 -8.84
C PHE A 31 1.39 4.17 -8.21
N SER A 32 0.37 5.02 -8.10
CA SER A 32 0.49 6.30 -7.41
C SER A 32 0.70 6.10 -5.90
N ALA A 33 1.30 7.10 -5.24
CA ALA A 33 1.29 7.19 -3.79
C ALA A 33 -0.11 7.45 -3.21
N ASP A 34 -1.14 7.73 -4.00
CA ASP A 34 -2.51 7.94 -3.50
C ASP A 34 -3.20 6.61 -3.14
N PRO A 35 -3.60 6.40 -1.86
CA PRO A 35 -4.31 5.18 -1.45
C PRO A 35 -5.62 4.95 -2.22
N MET A 36 -6.30 6.01 -2.64
CA MET A 36 -7.56 5.90 -3.39
C MET A 36 -7.33 5.37 -4.80
N ASP A 37 -6.23 5.75 -5.46
CA ASP A 37 -5.85 5.25 -6.78
C ASP A 37 -5.44 3.77 -6.71
N ALA A 38 -4.68 3.41 -5.68
CA ALA A 38 -4.31 2.02 -5.41
C ALA A 38 -5.56 1.12 -5.20
N LEU A 39 -6.57 1.62 -4.47
CA LEU A 39 -7.84 0.92 -4.27
C LEU A 39 -8.65 0.80 -5.56
N ALA A 40 -8.66 1.83 -6.41
CA ALA A 40 -9.37 1.78 -7.70
C ALA A 40 -8.79 0.69 -8.63
N ARG A 41 -7.49 0.40 -8.51
CA ARG A 41 -6.75 -0.60 -9.32
C ARG A 41 -6.41 -1.86 -8.52
N PHE A 42 -7.25 -2.23 -7.56
CA PHE A 42 -6.96 -3.31 -6.60
C PHE A 42 -6.60 -4.66 -7.25
N GLY A 43 -7.25 -5.04 -8.37
CA GLY A 43 -6.94 -6.29 -9.08
C GLY A 43 -5.51 -6.30 -9.62
N GLU A 44 -5.12 -5.27 -10.36
CA GLU A 44 -3.74 -5.12 -10.86
C GLU A 44 -2.71 -5.07 -9.73
N LEU A 45 -3.07 -4.40 -8.64
CA LEU A 45 -2.24 -4.30 -7.45
C LEU A 45 -2.03 -5.66 -6.79
N ALA A 46 -3.09 -6.47 -6.67
CA ALA A 46 -3.02 -7.81 -6.11
C ALA A 46 -2.15 -8.74 -6.96
N ASP A 47 -2.29 -8.69 -8.30
CA ASP A 47 -1.48 -9.48 -9.22
C ASP A 47 0.00 -9.09 -9.16
N TRP A 48 0.31 -7.79 -9.13
CA TRP A 48 1.68 -7.32 -8.95
C TRP A 48 2.26 -7.71 -7.60
N ALA A 49 1.48 -7.56 -6.53
CA ALA A 49 1.88 -7.90 -5.17
C ALA A 49 2.13 -9.40 -4.96
N ALA A 50 1.50 -10.27 -5.76
CA ALA A 50 1.70 -11.71 -5.71
C ALA A 50 3.10 -12.15 -6.19
N GLY A 51 3.79 -11.31 -6.97
CA GLY A 51 5.17 -11.55 -7.41
C GLY A 51 6.24 -10.98 -6.48
N LEU A 52 5.86 -10.32 -5.38
CA LEU A 52 6.81 -9.76 -4.41
C LEU A 52 7.18 -10.79 -3.35
N ASP A 53 8.43 -10.73 -2.87
CA ASP A 53 8.86 -11.57 -1.77
C ASP A 53 8.19 -11.14 -0.44
N PRO A 54 7.81 -12.08 0.45
CA PRO A 54 7.14 -11.75 1.71
C PRO A 54 7.96 -10.86 2.66
N VAL A 55 9.28 -10.82 2.46
CA VAL A 55 10.24 -10.05 3.27
C VAL A 55 10.55 -8.67 2.69
N ASP A 56 9.98 -8.33 1.52
CA ASP A 56 10.15 -7.02 0.91
C ASP A 56 9.45 -5.95 1.76
N GLY A 57 10.22 -5.01 2.32
CA GLY A 57 9.68 -3.89 3.09
C GLY A 57 10.70 -2.77 3.26
N ASP A 58 10.33 -1.56 2.84
CA ASP A 58 11.22 -0.40 2.82
C ASP A 58 11.55 0.08 4.24
N ALA A 59 10.57 0.05 5.14
CA ALA A 59 10.70 0.54 6.51
C ALA A 59 9.86 -0.29 7.49
N PRO A 60 10.19 -0.29 8.80
CA PRO A 60 9.30 -0.80 9.84
C PRO A 60 7.96 -0.05 9.85
N LEU A 61 6.89 -0.75 10.22
CA LEU A 61 5.59 -0.15 10.45
C LEU A 61 5.64 0.79 11.65
N ASP A 62 5.45 2.09 11.42
CA ASP A 62 5.25 3.09 12.46
C ASP A 62 3.76 3.39 12.61
N ALA A 63 3.17 2.98 13.73
CA ALA A 63 1.75 3.19 14.01
C ALA A 63 1.36 4.68 14.08
N ASN A 64 2.30 5.58 14.40
CA ASN A 64 2.02 7.01 14.48
C ASN A 64 1.88 7.67 13.10
N GLN A 65 2.37 7.00 12.05
CA GLN A 65 2.27 7.48 10.68
C GLN A 65 1.01 6.96 9.98
N LEU A 66 0.27 6.03 10.62
CA LEU A 66 -0.92 5.46 10.02
C LEU A 66 -2.05 6.49 9.93
N GLY A 67 -2.54 6.69 8.71
CA GLY A 67 -3.74 7.46 8.41
C GLY A 67 -4.94 6.56 8.10
N PRO A 68 -6.09 7.18 7.76
CA PRO A 68 -7.26 6.44 7.28
C PRO A 68 -6.93 5.65 6.02
N CYS A 69 -7.25 4.35 5.98
CA CYS A 69 -7.00 3.50 4.81
C CYS A 69 -7.78 3.94 3.57
N VAL A 70 -8.95 4.55 3.77
CA VAL A 70 -9.78 5.15 2.73
C VAL A 70 -9.97 6.63 3.08
N PRO A 71 -9.03 7.51 2.75
CA PRO A 71 -9.05 8.91 3.21
C PRO A 71 -10.17 9.75 2.57
N ARG A 72 -10.67 9.35 1.39
CA ARG A 72 -11.68 10.09 0.62
C ARG A 72 -12.72 9.13 0.03
N PRO A 73 -13.57 8.48 0.85
CA PRO A 73 -14.58 7.55 0.35
C PRO A 73 -15.57 8.26 -0.59
N GLN A 74 -15.93 7.61 -1.69
CA GLN A 74 -16.93 8.15 -2.62
C GLN A 74 -18.37 8.03 -2.08
N LYS A 75 -18.60 7.03 -1.24
CA LYS A 75 -19.88 6.71 -0.58
C LYS A 75 -19.57 6.12 0.80
N VAL A 76 -20.34 6.49 1.82
CA VAL A 76 -20.23 6.01 3.21
C VAL A 76 -21.56 5.44 3.67
#